data_AF-A0A849TH27-F1
#
_entry.id   AF-A0A849TH27-F1
#
_cell.length_a   1.000
_cell.length_b   1.000
_cell.length_c   1.000
_cell.angle_alpha   90.00
_cell.angle_beta   90.00
_cell.angle_gamma   90.00
#
_symmetry.space_group_name_H-M   'P 1'
#
loop_
_entity.id
_entity.type
_entity.pdbx_description
1 polymer ?
#
loop_
_entity_poly.entity_id
_entity_poly.type
_entity_poly.pdbx_seq_one_letter_code
_entity_poly.pdbx_strand_id
1 'polypeptide(L)'
;MQQRCSKLEIADAEEPLLSLNVTLRDGGRFQPQAMPGFRVMELIRMYGLPIKAECGGVCVCATCHVRIPEHWLSLLPPPSDEEMAKLDEIPDADETSRLACQLIMTDELDGLEIEVQPDSLVPQHWVAG
;
A
#
# COMPACT_ATOMS: atom_id res chain seq x y z
N MET A 1 37.92 -9.64 23.52
CA MET A 1 38.29 -9.59 22.10
C MET A 1 37.04 -9.90 21.29
N GLN A 2 36.48 -8.87 20.66
CA GLN A 2 35.48 -8.90 19.57
C GLN A 2 34.11 -9.55 19.89
N GLN A 3 32.96 -8.94 19.68
CA GLN A 3 32.54 -7.60 19.27
C GLN A 3 31.06 -7.56 19.69
N ARG A 4 30.67 -6.57 20.51
CA ARG A 4 29.27 -6.26 20.78
C ARG A 4 28.66 -5.94 19.42
N CYS A 5 27.78 -6.81 18.91
CA CYS A 5 26.84 -6.41 17.87
C CYS A 5 26.16 -5.15 18.41
N SER A 6 26.49 -4.03 17.78
CA SER A 6 25.97 -2.71 18.08
C SER A 6 24.46 -2.81 18.02
N LYS A 7 23.87 -2.78 19.22
CA LYS A 7 22.54 -2.26 19.49
C LYS A 7 22.34 -1.11 18.51
N LEU A 8 21.44 -1.29 17.54
CA LEU A 8 20.94 -0.18 16.76
C LEU A 8 20.29 0.73 17.81
N GLU A 9 21.05 1.71 18.26
CA GLU A 9 20.54 2.86 18.97
C GLU A 9 19.70 3.58 17.93
N ILE A 10 18.42 3.18 17.88
CA ILE A 10 17.37 3.89 17.16
C ILE A 10 17.32 5.24 17.86
N ALA A 11 17.96 6.21 17.24
CA ALA A 11 18.03 7.58 17.71
C ALA A 11 16.61 8.12 17.91
N ASP A 12 16.47 8.88 18.99
CA ASP A 12 15.32 9.66 19.43
C ASP A 12 14.65 10.50 18.32
N ALA A 13 13.81 9.86 17.52
CA ALA A 13 12.79 10.51 16.70
C ALA A 13 11.46 9.82 17.01
N GLU A 14 10.70 10.39 17.94
CA GLU A 14 9.27 10.07 18.15
C GLU A 14 8.46 10.58 16.93
N GLU A 15 8.76 10.09 15.74
CA GLU A 15 7.89 10.33 14.59
C GLU A 15 6.69 9.37 14.71
N PRO A 16 5.45 9.90 14.76
CA PRO A 16 4.28 9.07 14.98
C PRO A 16 4.13 8.07 13.82
N LEU A 17 4.02 6.79 14.17
CA LEU A 17 3.72 5.75 13.21
C LEU A 17 2.23 5.80 12.89
N LEU A 18 1.93 6.06 11.62
CA LEU A 18 0.58 6.03 11.07
C LEU A 18 0.11 4.58 10.93
N SER A 19 -1.19 4.37 11.06
CA SER A 19 -1.82 3.06 10.85
C SER A 19 -2.37 2.94 9.44
N LEU A 20 -2.15 1.80 8.78
CA LEU A 20 -2.80 1.43 7.51
C LEU A 20 -3.66 0.19 7.76
N ASN A 21 -4.92 0.20 7.38
CA ASN A 21 -5.83 -0.94 7.49
C ASN A 21 -5.96 -1.63 6.12
N VAL A 22 -5.34 -2.82 5.97
CA VAL A 22 -5.36 -3.59 4.73
C VAL A 22 -6.31 -4.77 4.85
N THR A 23 -7.31 -4.80 3.96
CA THR A 23 -8.21 -5.96 3.80
C THR A 23 -7.89 -6.71 2.52
N LEU A 24 -7.85 -8.04 2.60
CA LEU A 24 -7.73 -8.95 1.47
C LEU A 24 -9.10 -9.58 1.16
N ARG A 25 -9.28 -10.04 -0.07
CA ARG A 25 -10.52 -10.70 -0.52
C ARG A 25 -10.90 -11.94 0.29
N ASP A 26 -9.93 -12.66 0.85
CA ASP A 26 -10.18 -13.84 1.70
C ASP A 26 -10.67 -13.48 3.12
N GLY A 27 -10.83 -12.18 3.40
CA GLY A 27 -11.22 -11.66 4.70
C GLY A 27 -10.03 -11.40 5.64
N GLY A 28 -8.80 -11.68 5.21
CA GLY A 28 -7.59 -11.33 5.95
C GLY A 28 -7.52 -9.82 6.18
N ARG A 29 -7.34 -9.42 7.44
CA ARG A 29 -7.19 -8.02 7.85
C ARG A 29 -5.85 -7.82 8.54
N PHE A 30 -5.14 -6.79 8.13
CA PHE A 30 -3.80 -6.47 8.61
C PHE A 30 -3.72 -4.99 8.94
N GLN A 31 -2.90 -4.65 9.92
CA GLN A 31 -2.66 -3.27 10.34
C GLN A 31 -1.17 -2.91 10.30
N PRO A 32 -0.57 -2.76 9.09
CA PRO A 32 0.77 -2.21 8.96
C PRO A 32 0.91 -0.84 9.61
N GLN A 33 2.10 -0.58 10.15
CA GLN A 33 2.50 0.76 10.58
C GLN A 33 3.32 1.42 9.46
N ALA A 34 3.18 2.72 9.32
CA ALA A 34 3.79 3.50 8.25
C ALA A 34 4.40 4.77 8.81
N MET A 35 5.56 5.15 8.27
CA MET A 35 6.02 6.53 8.39
C MET A 35 5.38 7.37 7.28
N PRO A 36 5.11 8.65 7.51
CA PRO A 36 4.71 9.57 6.45
C PRO A 36 5.71 9.54 5.28
N GLY A 37 5.21 9.74 4.06
CA GLY A 37 6.02 9.76 2.83
C GLY A 37 6.24 8.40 2.17
N PHE A 38 5.89 7.28 2.83
CA PHE A 38 5.95 5.96 2.20
C PHE A 38 4.78 5.73 1.25
N ARG A 39 5.04 5.01 0.15
CA ARG A 39 3.97 4.60 -0.75
C ARG A 39 3.21 3.42 -0.16
N VAL A 40 1.89 3.43 -0.29
CA VAL A 40 1.01 2.37 0.24
C VAL A 40 1.41 0.99 -0.29
N MET A 41 1.69 0.87 -1.59
CA MET A 41 2.17 -0.39 -2.18
C MET A 41 3.48 -0.90 -1.56
N GLU A 42 4.43 -0.02 -1.27
CA GLU A 42 5.72 -0.40 -0.67
C GLU A 42 5.53 -0.92 0.76
N LEU A 43 4.62 -0.30 1.51
CA LEU A 43 4.25 -0.75 2.86
C LEU A 43 3.63 -2.15 2.82
N ILE A 44 2.68 -2.40 1.92
CA ILE A 44 2.07 -3.73 1.75
C ILE A 44 3.17 -4.78 1.49
N ARG A 45 4.12 -4.50 0.59
CA ARG A 45 5.24 -5.41 0.30
C ARG A 45 6.20 -5.58 1.48
N MET A 46 6.54 -4.50 2.18
CA MET A 46 7.44 -4.52 3.34
C MET A 46 6.90 -5.40 4.46
N TYR A 47 5.59 -5.41 4.66
CA TYR A 47 4.90 -6.26 5.63
C TYR A 47 4.65 -7.70 5.11
N GLY A 48 5.13 -8.05 3.92
CA GLY A 48 4.95 -9.37 3.33
C GLY A 48 3.51 -9.68 2.92
N LEU A 49 2.66 -8.65 2.78
CA LEU A 49 1.27 -8.81 2.36
C LEU A 49 1.19 -9.00 0.83
N PRO A 50 0.20 -9.77 0.34
CA PRO A 50 0.15 -10.13 -1.06
C PRO A 50 -0.27 -8.95 -1.94
N ILE A 51 0.64 -8.49 -2.80
CA ILE A 51 0.36 -7.55 -3.89
C ILE A 51 1.35 -7.78 -5.04
N LYS A 52 0.86 -7.83 -6.29
CA LYS A 52 1.71 -8.14 -7.46
C LYS A 52 2.73 -7.05 -7.75
N ALA A 53 2.26 -5.80 -7.86
CA ALA A 53 3.10 -4.61 -8.08
C ALA A 53 4.21 -4.78 -9.16
N GLU A 54 3.85 -5.30 -10.34
CA GLU A 54 4.78 -5.81 -11.35
C GLU A 54 5.75 -4.75 -11.89
N CYS A 55 5.30 -3.50 -12.04
CA CYS A 55 6.15 -2.42 -12.51
C CYS A 55 7.01 -1.76 -11.42
N GLY A 56 6.88 -2.17 -10.16
CA GLY A 56 7.62 -1.55 -9.06
C GLY A 56 7.19 -0.11 -8.72
N GLY A 57 6.05 0.37 -9.21
CA GLY A 57 5.45 1.64 -8.80
C GLY A 57 5.66 2.84 -9.74
N VAL A 58 6.00 2.58 -11.00
CA VAL A 58 6.20 3.62 -12.04
C VAL A 58 4.96 3.89 -12.90
N CYS A 59 3.77 3.50 -12.44
CA CYS A 59 2.47 3.78 -13.09
C CYS A 59 2.31 3.25 -14.54
N VAL A 60 3.02 2.18 -14.92
CA VAL A 60 2.90 1.59 -16.27
C VAL A 60 2.00 0.35 -16.32
N CYS A 61 1.69 -0.24 -15.16
CA CYS A 61 0.77 -1.36 -15.01
C CYS A 61 -0.35 -1.02 -14.02
N ALA A 62 -1.36 -1.87 -13.92
CA ALA A 62 -2.48 -1.73 -12.98
C ALA A 62 -2.49 -2.79 -11.85
N THR A 63 -1.43 -3.59 -11.68
CA THR A 63 -1.39 -4.75 -10.77
C THR A 63 -1.19 -4.41 -9.29
N CYS A 64 -1.47 -3.17 -8.90
CA CYS A 64 -1.48 -2.71 -7.51
C CYS A 64 -2.81 -2.03 -7.19
N HIS A 65 -3.86 -2.50 -7.87
CA HIS A 65 -5.22 -2.04 -7.73
C HIS A 65 -5.74 -2.30 -6.30
N VAL A 66 -6.23 -1.23 -5.70
CA VAL A 66 -6.91 -1.24 -4.40
C VAL A 66 -8.20 -0.44 -4.51
N ARG A 67 -9.16 -0.74 -3.64
CA ARG A 67 -10.31 0.13 -3.41
C ARG A 67 -10.18 0.84 -2.08
N ILE A 68 -10.65 2.08 -2.04
CA ILE A 68 -10.57 2.96 -0.88
C ILE A 68 -11.99 3.41 -0.54
N PRO A 69 -12.45 3.26 0.72
CA PRO A 69 -13.78 3.74 1.09
C PRO A 69 -13.98 5.22 0.76
N GLU A 70 -15.17 5.59 0.28
CA GLU A 70 -15.47 6.94 -0.24
C GLU A 70 -15.09 8.07 0.72
N HIS A 71 -15.23 7.84 2.03
CA HIS A 71 -14.93 8.85 3.05
C HIS A 71 -13.44 9.21 3.16
N TRP A 72 -12.53 8.38 2.62
CA TRP A 72 -11.11 8.67 2.51
C TRP A 72 -10.73 9.39 1.21
N LEU A 73 -11.56 9.30 0.16
CA LEU A 73 -11.22 9.83 -1.17
C LEU A 73 -11.02 11.35 -1.16
N SER A 74 -11.74 12.08 -0.30
CA SER A 74 -11.60 13.53 -0.16
C SER A 74 -10.29 13.98 0.49
N LEU A 75 -9.60 13.08 1.20
CA LEU A 75 -8.29 13.31 1.83
C LEU A 75 -7.13 12.94 0.90
N LEU A 76 -7.43 12.28 -0.22
CA LEU A 76 -6.44 11.87 -1.20
C LEU A 76 -6.39 12.86 -2.37
N PRO A 77 -5.21 13.08 -2.97
CA PRO A 77 -5.17 13.75 -4.26
C PRO A 77 -5.97 12.92 -5.29
N PRO A 78 -6.65 13.57 -6.25
CA PRO A 78 -7.30 12.87 -7.34
C PRO A 78 -6.28 12.03 -8.13
N PRO A 79 -6.69 10.92 -8.76
CA PRO A 79 -5.79 10.15 -9.61
C PRO A 79 -5.26 11.02 -10.75
N SER A 80 -3.98 10.81 -11.10
CA SER A 80 -3.40 11.48 -12.27
C SER A 80 -3.98 10.92 -13.57
N ASP A 81 -3.80 11.63 -14.69
CA ASP A 81 -4.23 11.14 -16.01
C ASP A 81 -3.59 9.78 -16.36
N GLU A 82 -2.33 9.57 -15.97
CA GLU A 82 -1.62 8.31 -16.16
C GLU A 82 -2.21 7.19 -15.29
N GLU A 83 -2.56 7.51 -14.04
CA GLU A 83 -3.22 6.56 -13.13
C GLU A 83 -4.61 6.19 -13.66
N MET A 84 -5.40 7.18 -14.08
CA MET A 84 -6.74 6.97 -14.65
C MET A 84 -6.68 6.11 -15.92
N ALA A 85 -5.74 6.40 -16.83
CA ALA A 85 -5.57 5.61 -18.04
C ALA A 85 -5.28 4.13 -17.75
N LYS A 86 -4.63 3.82 -16.62
CA LYS A 86 -4.38 2.43 -16.19
C LYS A 86 -5.57 1.81 -15.46
N LEU A 87 -6.32 2.61 -14.69
CA LEU A 87 -7.55 2.15 -14.04
C LEU A 87 -8.63 1.82 -15.08
N ASP A 88 -8.73 2.57 -16.17
CA ASP A 88 -9.68 2.34 -17.28
C ASP A 88 -9.46 0.99 -17.99
N GLU A 89 -8.26 0.41 -17.88
CA GLU A 89 -7.94 -0.91 -18.43
C GLU A 89 -8.53 -2.06 -17.55
N ILE A 90 -8.97 -1.77 -16.33
CA ILE A 90 -9.51 -2.74 -15.37
C ILE A 90 -11.04 -2.79 -15.48
N PRO A 91 -11.66 -3.92 -15.87
CA PRO A 91 -13.10 -4.01 -16.07
C PRO A 91 -13.97 -3.70 -14.84
N ASP A 92 -13.48 -3.99 -13.64
CA ASP A 92 -14.20 -3.83 -12.38
C ASP A 92 -13.73 -2.58 -11.60
N ALA A 93 -12.96 -1.68 -12.21
CA ALA A 93 -12.59 -0.42 -11.58
C ALA A 93 -13.78 0.56 -11.54
N ASP A 94 -13.84 1.33 -10.47
CA ASP A 94 -14.85 2.35 -10.18
C ASP A 94 -14.18 3.60 -9.56
N GLU A 95 -14.98 4.57 -9.13
CA GLU A 95 -14.50 5.83 -8.54
C GLU A 95 -13.70 5.66 -7.24
N THR A 96 -13.84 4.51 -6.57
CA THR A 96 -13.10 4.17 -5.34
C THR A 96 -11.77 3.47 -5.64
N SER A 97 -11.54 3.12 -6.90
CA SER A 97 -10.39 2.35 -7.35
C SER A 97 -9.17 3.24 -7.51
N ARG A 98 -8.04 2.82 -6.95
CA ARG A 98 -6.76 3.54 -6.99
C ARG A 98 -5.61 2.57 -7.21
N LEU A 99 -4.47 3.09 -7.68
CA LEU A 99 -3.23 2.34 -7.71
C LEU A 99 -2.45 2.61 -6.43
N ALA A 100 -2.27 1.60 -5.58
CA ALA A 100 -1.59 1.74 -4.29
C ALA A 100 -0.15 2.27 -4.40
N CYS A 101 0.48 2.17 -5.58
CA CYS A 101 1.81 2.73 -5.81
C CYS A 101 1.84 4.25 -6.05
N GLN A 102 0.68 4.86 -6.30
CA GLN A 102 0.51 6.32 -6.46
C GLN A 102 0.00 6.99 -5.17
N LEU A 103 -0.37 6.21 -4.16
CA LEU A 103 -0.80 6.71 -2.86
C LEU A 103 0.42 6.86 -1.94
N ILE A 104 0.55 8.03 -1.33
CA ILE A 104 1.61 8.36 -0.37
C ILE A 104 0.94 8.55 1.00
N MET A 105 1.43 7.86 2.02
CA MET A 105 0.96 8.05 3.39
C MET A 105 1.29 9.46 3.88
N THR A 106 0.30 10.16 4.41
CA THR A 106 0.43 11.46 5.07
C THR A 106 -0.23 11.38 6.44
N ASP A 107 0.01 12.35 7.32
CA ASP A 107 -0.58 12.36 8.66
C ASP A 107 -2.12 12.37 8.64
N GLU A 108 -2.72 12.95 7.60
CA GLU A 108 -4.18 12.96 7.38
C GLU A 108 -4.75 11.58 7.02
N LEU A 109 -3.89 10.63 6.69
CA LEU A 109 -4.24 9.26 6.31
C LEU A 109 -3.97 8.26 7.45
N ASP A 110 -3.78 8.73 8.70
CA ASP A 110 -3.69 7.82 9.84
C ASP A 110 -4.99 7.02 10.00
N GLY A 111 -4.87 5.70 9.85
CA GLY A 111 -6.00 4.78 9.85
C GLY A 111 -6.57 4.48 8.45
N LEU A 112 -5.92 4.93 7.37
CA LEU A 112 -6.39 4.72 5.99
C LEU A 112 -6.83 3.27 5.76
N GLU A 113 -8.04 3.09 5.24
CA GLU A 113 -8.59 1.79 4.90
C GLU A 113 -8.43 1.51 3.41
N ILE A 114 -7.90 0.33 3.09
CA ILE A 114 -7.79 -0.16 1.72
C ILE A 114 -8.23 -1.62 1.62
N GLU A 115 -8.76 -1.97 0.46
CA GLU A 115 -9.02 -3.36 0.06
C GLU A 115 -8.19 -3.73 -1.17
N VAL A 116 -7.29 -4.70 -1.03
CA VAL A 116 -6.50 -5.22 -2.15
C VAL A 116 -7.38 -6.04 -3.06
N GLN A 117 -7.46 -5.63 -4.32
CA GLN A 117 -8.36 -6.24 -5.27
C GLN A 117 -7.82 -7.57 -5.81
N PRO A 118 -8.70 -8.54 -6.13
CA PRO A 118 -8.29 -9.90 -6.50
C PRO A 118 -7.36 -9.99 -7.71
N ASP A 119 -7.49 -9.10 -8.69
CA ASP A 119 -6.60 -9.01 -9.85
C ASP A 119 -5.15 -8.66 -9.46
N SER A 120 -4.95 -8.11 -8.27
CA SER A 120 -3.68 -7.61 -7.77
C SER A 120 -3.04 -8.52 -6.70
N LEU A 121 -3.68 -9.63 -6.34
CA LEU A 121 -3.13 -10.61 -5.40
C LEU A 121 -2.10 -11.52 -6.07
N VAL A 122 -0.98 -11.76 -5.39
CA VAL A 122 -0.06 -12.84 -5.77
C VAL A 122 -0.65 -14.19 -5.36
N PRO A 123 -0.46 -15.26 -6.16
CA PRO A 123 -0.83 -16.60 -5.73
C PRO A 123 -0.11 -16.97 -4.42
N GLN A 124 -0.85 -17.53 -3.46
CA GLN A 124 -0.31 -17.83 -2.11
C GLN A 124 0.90 -18.80 -2.12
N HIS A 125 1.15 -19.51 -3.21
CA HIS A 125 2.31 -20.39 -3.36
C HIS A 125 3.64 -19.65 -3.64
N TRP A 126 3.63 -18.31 -3.80
CA TRP A 126 4.83 -17.49 -4.01
C TRP A 126 5.31 -16.73 -2.76
N VAL A 127 4.58 -16.78 -1.64
CA VAL A 127 4.92 -16.04 -0.41
C VAL A 127 5.94 -16.81 0.47
N ALA A 128 6.24 -18.07 0.14
CA ALA A 128 7.25 -18.88 0.82
C ALA A 128 8.46 -19.13 -0.11
N GLY A 129 9.50 -18.32 0.04
CA GLY A 129 10.79 -18.48 -0.62
C GLY A 129 11.88 -17.74 0.14
#